data_AF-A0A0B8QMR5-F1
#
_entry.id   AF-A0A0B8QMR5-F1
#
_cell.length_a   1.000
_cell.length_b   1.000
_cell.length_c   1.000
_cell.angle_alpha   90.00
_cell.angle_beta   90.00
_cell.angle_gamma   90.00
#
_symmetry.space_group_name_H-M   'P 1'
#
loop_
_entity.id
_entity.type
_entity.pdbx_description
1 polymer ?
#
loop_
_entity_poly.entity_id
_entity_poly.type
_entity_poly.pdbx_seq_one_letter_code
_entity_poly.pdbx_strand_id
1 'polypeptide(L)'
;MPDMDGFKATKSIRELEKERGLNTRTPIIALTASVVDDDIQTCFDVGMDDYMAKPFKIEQLKTKIEKAINLPVKTATKESTPPESNAKKVVTQTQEAPSRSERVLLVEDNIVNQKVASVLLQKAGFEYEIAENGQIAVEMFQRDNSFDIILMDCMMPVMDGFQATKEIRPMSKMKAT
;
A
#
# COMPACT_ATOMS: atom_id res chain seq x y z
N MET A 1 4.04 19.06 -4.56
CA MET A 1 5.15 18.84 -5.51
C MET A 1 4.70 19.29 -6.89
N PRO A 2 5.44 20.16 -7.59
CA PRO A 2 5.05 20.64 -8.92
C PRO A 2 5.30 19.66 -10.08
N ASP A 3 6.27 18.74 -9.97
CA ASP A 3 6.75 18.02 -11.16
C ASP A 3 6.22 16.57 -11.31
N MET A 4 5.88 15.88 -10.22
CA MET A 4 5.34 14.52 -10.23
C MET A 4 4.14 14.38 -9.29
N ASP A 5 2.97 14.14 -9.85
CA ASP A 5 1.71 13.91 -9.14
C ASP A 5 1.36 12.41 -9.07
N GLY A 6 0.30 12.08 -8.32
CA GLY A 6 -0.15 10.69 -8.17
C GLY A 6 -0.58 10.03 -9.49
N PHE A 7 -1.02 10.84 -10.46
CA PHE A 7 -1.43 10.36 -11.78
C PHE A 7 -0.22 9.88 -12.60
N LYS A 8 0.81 10.72 -12.72
CA LYS A 8 2.08 10.37 -13.41
C LYS A 8 2.78 9.20 -12.74
N ALA A 9 2.75 9.14 -11.41
CA ALA A 9 3.32 8.02 -10.66
C ALA A 9 2.62 6.70 -10.97
N THR A 10 1.28 6.69 -10.94
CA THR A 10 0.48 5.48 -11.25
C THR A 10 0.76 4.98 -12.67
N LYS A 11 0.78 5.89 -13.65
CA LYS A 11 1.08 5.54 -15.04
C LYS A 11 2.44 4.87 -15.19
N SER A 12 3.47 5.44 -14.55
CA SER A 12 4.83 4.87 -14.56
C SER A 12 4.88 3.48 -13.92
N ILE A 13 4.13 3.25 -12.84
CA ILE A 13 4.04 1.93 -12.19
C ILE A 13 3.40 0.92 -13.15
N ARG A 14 2.31 1.28 -13.85
CA ARG A 14 1.65 0.38 -14.80
C ARG A 14 2.52 0.04 -16.01
N GLU A 15 3.30 1.01 -16.50
CA GLU A 15 4.28 0.79 -17.57
C GLU A 15 5.37 -0.20 -17.12
N LEU A 16 5.91 -0.02 -15.91
CA LEU A 16 6.91 -0.95 -15.33
C LEU A 16 6.36 -2.36 -15.09
N GLU A 17 5.13 -2.49 -14.61
CA GLU A 17 4.46 -3.79 -14.43
C GLU A 17 4.35 -4.53 -15.78
N LYS A 18 4.03 -3.81 -16.85
CA LYS A 18 3.93 -4.33 -18.20
C LYS A 18 5.30 -4.71 -18.78
N GLU A 19 6.30 -3.84 -18.66
CA GLU A 19 7.67 -4.09 -19.16
C GLU A 19 8.31 -5.32 -18.50
N ARG A 20 8.03 -5.53 -17.21
CA ARG A 20 8.57 -6.66 -16.44
C ARG A 20 7.72 -7.93 -16.54
N GLY A 21 6.61 -7.89 -17.27
CA GLY A 21 5.71 -9.04 -17.43
C GLY A 21 5.15 -9.55 -16.10
N LEU A 22 4.82 -8.66 -15.17
CA LEU A 22 4.30 -9.06 -13.87
C LEU A 22 2.88 -9.62 -14.01
N ASN A 23 2.68 -10.85 -13.51
CA ASN A 23 1.39 -11.54 -13.55
C ASN A 23 0.41 -11.05 -12.47
N THR A 24 0.87 -10.21 -11.55
CA THR A 24 0.08 -9.62 -10.48
C THR A 24 0.25 -8.11 -10.47
N ARG A 25 -0.86 -7.39 -10.39
CA ARG A 25 -0.92 -5.93 -10.34
C ARG A 25 -1.00 -5.50 -8.88
N THR A 26 -0.14 -4.57 -8.46
CA THR A 26 -0.23 -4.01 -7.11
C THR A 26 -1.44 -3.06 -7.05
N PRO A 27 -2.39 -3.23 -6.11
CA PRO A 27 -3.51 -2.32 -5.97
C PRO A 27 -3.05 -0.90 -5.58
N ILE A 28 -3.58 0.13 -6.24
CA ILE A 28 -3.28 1.54 -5.96
C ILE A 28 -4.58 2.25 -5.60
N ILE A 29 -4.67 2.83 -4.40
CA ILE A 29 -5.84 3.59 -3.93
C ILE A 29 -5.47 5.07 -3.85
N ALA A 30 -6.18 5.93 -4.57
CA ALA A 30 -5.96 7.37 -4.55
C ALA A 30 -6.38 7.99 -3.21
N LEU A 31 -5.61 8.95 -2.68
CA LEU A 31 -6.02 9.76 -1.52
C LEU A 31 -6.27 11.22 -1.98
N THR A 32 -7.53 11.64 -2.07
CA THR A 32 -7.91 12.95 -2.64
C THR A 32 -8.24 13.96 -1.54
N ALA A 33 -7.87 15.23 -1.72
CA ALA A 33 -8.17 16.32 -0.77
C ALA A 33 -9.49 17.05 -1.08
N SER A 34 -9.97 16.96 -2.33
CA SER A 34 -11.27 17.42 -2.79
C SER A 34 -11.84 16.35 -3.72
N VAL A 35 -13.14 16.07 -3.63
CA VAL A 35 -13.81 15.07 -4.46
C VAL A 35 -14.55 15.83 -5.55
N VAL A 36 -13.85 16.17 -6.63
CA VAL A 36 -14.50 16.60 -7.87
C VAL A 36 -14.64 15.35 -8.73
N ASP A 37 -15.80 15.15 -9.35
CA ASP A 37 -16.09 13.93 -10.12
C ASP A 37 -15.05 13.67 -11.24
N ASP A 38 -14.50 14.75 -11.82
CA ASP A 38 -13.44 14.71 -12.83
C ASP A 38 -12.11 14.12 -12.29
N ASP A 39 -11.78 14.37 -11.01
CA ASP A 39 -10.56 13.83 -10.38
C ASP A 39 -10.66 12.32 -10.17
N ILE A 40 -11.87 11.80 -9.92
CA ILE A 40 -12.11 10.37 -9.71
C ILE A 40 -11.94 9.58 -11.01
N GLN A 41 -12.54 10.06 -12.11
CA GLN A 41 -12.41 9.38 -13.41
C GLN A 41 -10.95 9.33 -13.85
N THR A 42 -10.24 10.46 -13.69
CA THR A 42 -8.81 10.53 -13.99
C THR A 42 -8.00 9.52 -13.18
N CYS A 43 -8.34 9.24 -11.91
CA CYS A 43 -7.68 8.20 -11.11
C CYS A 43 -7.79 6.82 -11.75
N PHE A 44 -8.98 6.45 -12.23
CA PHE A 44 -9.17 5.15 -12.87
C PHE A 44 -8.52 5.07 -14.24
N ASP A 45 -8.56 6.16 -15.03
CA ASP A 45 -7.98 6.22 -16.38
C ASP A 45 -6.45 6.03 -16.37
N VAL A 46 -5.76 6.52 -15.34
CA VAL A 46 -4.32 6.29 -15.18
C VAL A 46 -3.99 4.91 -14.58
N GLY A 47 -5.01 4.13 -14.24
CA GLY A 47 -4.86 2.79 -13.69
C GLY A 47 -4.71 2.75 -12.17
N MET A 48 -5.44 3.58 -11.41
CA MET A 48 -5.69 3.31 -9.99
C MET A 48 -6.84 2.30 -9.84
N ASP A 49 -6.95 1.68 -8.67
CA ASP A 49 -7.93 0.62 -8.36
C ASP A 49 -9.10 1.15 -7.51
N ASP A 50 -8.88 2.21 -6.74
CA ASP A 50 -9.91 2.88 -5.95
C ASP A 50 -9.46 4.31 -5.57
N TYR A 51 -10.30 5.07 -4.87
CA TYR A 51 -9.99 6.39 -4.31
C TYR A 51 -10.58 6.57 -2.90
N MET A 52 -10.08 7.54 -2.14
CA MET A 52 -10.55 7.87 -0.79
C MET A 52 -10.35 9.36 -0.50
N ALA A 53 -11.41 10.01 -0.05
CA ALA A 53 -11.40 11.43 0.28
C ALA A 53 -10.81 11.67 1.68
N LYS A 54 -10.07 12.76 1.84
CA LYS A 54 -9.59 13.25 3.14
C LYS A 54 -10.57 14.27 3.75
N PRO A 55 -10.73 14.29 5.09
CA PRO A 55 -10.19 13.33 6.06
C PRO A 55 -10.95 11.99 5.99
N PHE A 56 -10.22 10.88 6.02
CA PHE A 56 -10.80 9.53 6.00
C PHE A 56 -10.90 8.93 7.40
N LYS A 57 -11.89 8.04 7.59
CA LYS A 57 -12.09 7.29 8.85
C LYS A 57 -11.36 5.95 8.81
N ILE A 58 -10.90 5.48 9.96
CA ILE A 58 -10.19 4.18 10.12
C ILE A 58 -10.99 3.02 9.50
N GLU A 59 -12.31 3.00 9.69
CA GLU A 59 -13.19 1.97 9.13
C GLU A 59 -13.21 1.99 7.59
N GLN A 60 -13.19 3.17 6.97
CA GLN A 60 -13.16 3.33 5.52
C GLN A 60 -11.82 2.86 4.93
N LEU A 61 -10.72 3.18 5.63
CA LEU A 61 -9.38 2.72 5.26
C LEU A 61 -9.27 1.19 5.34
N LYS A 62 -9.68 0.61 6.46
CA LYS A 62 -9.66 -0.84 6.69
C LYS A 62 -10.47 -1.57 5.62
N THR A 63 -11.69 -1.10 5.35
CA THR A 63 -12.57 -1.71 4.34
C THR A 63 -11.95 -1.68 2.95
N LYS A 64 -11.35 -0.57 2.52
CA LYS A 64 -10.76 -0.46 1.18
C LYS A 64 -9.49 -1.28 1.03
N ILE A 65 -8.65 -1.38 2.06
CA ILE A 65 -7.45 -2.21 2.06
C ILE A 65 -7.82 -3.70 2.03
N GLU A 66 -8.73 -4.14 2.92
CA GLU A 66 -9.19 -5.54 2.96
C GLU A 66 -9.80 -5.96 1.62
N LYS A 67 -10.57 -5.07 0.97
CA LYS A 67 -11.11 -5.30 -0.36
C LYS A 67 -10.02 -5.39 -1.42
N ALA A 68 -9.03 -4.50 -1.41
CA ALA A 68 -7.94 -4.48 -2.39
C ALA A 68 -7.04 -5.72 -2.30
N ILE A 69 -6.79 -6.22 -1.09
CA ILE A 69 -5.98 -7.42 -0.83
C ILE A 69 -6.74 -8.71 -1.19
N ASN A 70 -8.04 -8.77 -0.90
CA ASN A 70 -8.85 -9.97 -1.10
C ASN A 70 -9.58 -10.01 -2.46
N LEU A 71 -9.38 -9.03 -3.34
CA LEU A 71 -9.92 -9.10 -4.69
C LEU A 71 -9.20 -10.23 -5.43
N PRO A 72 -9.91 -11.27 -5.91
CA PRO A 72 -9.32 -12.17 -6.88
C PRO A 72 -8.89 -11.31 -8.07
N VAL A 73 -7.58 -11.33 -8.36
CA VAL A 73 -6.98 -10.64 -9.50
C VAL A 73 -7.84 -10.96 -10.71
N LYS A 74 -8.60 -9.98 -11.20
CA LYS A 74 -9.31 -10.11 -12.47
C LYS A 74 -8.24 -10.18 -13.55
N THR A 75 -7.84 -11.40 -13.87
CA THR A 75 -7.13 -11.74 -15.09
C THR A 75 -7.90 -11.09 -16.24
N ALA A 76 -7.24 -10.17 -16.94
CA ALA A 76 -7.74 -9.65 -18.20
C ALA A 76 -7.63 -10.76 -19.27
N THR A 77 -8.49 -11.76 -19.16
CA THR A 77 -8.84 -12.64 -20.29
C THR A 77 -10.12 -12.09 -20.87
N LYS A 78 -9.98 -11.46 -22.04
CA LYS A 78 -11.08 -11.27 -22.98
C LYS A 78 -11.68 -12.65 -23.26
N GLU A 79 -12.94 -12.87 -22.90
CA GLU A 79 -13.89 -13.59 -23.74
C GLU A 79 -15.31 -13.43 -23.21
N SER A 80 -16.23 -13.53 -24.15
CA SER A 80 -17.54 -12.92 -24.21
C SER A 80 -18.67 -13.84 -23.74
N THR A 81 -19.79 -13.20 -23.37
CA THR A 81 -21.18 -13.67 -23.18
C THR A 81 -21.61 -14.20 -21.79
N PRO A 82 -22.80 -13.78 -21.29
CA PRO A 82 -23.46 -14.29 -20.07
C PRO A 82 -24.33 -15.53 -20.42
N PRO A 83 -24.64 -16.44 -19.46
CA PRO A 83 -25.81 -16.20 -18.59
C PRO A 83 -25.72 -16.74 -17.14
N GLU A 84 -26.60 -16.15 -16.33
CA GLU A 84 -27.29 -16.53 -15.08
C GLU A 84 -27.04 -17.85 -14.32
N SER A 85 -27.24 -17.72 -13.00
CA SER A 85 -27.85 -18.68 -12.05
C SER A 85 -26.93 -19.48 -11.10
N ASN A 86 -26.80 -18.91 -9.90
CA ASN A 86 -27.11 -19.53 -8.59
C ASN A 86 -26.63 -20.97 -8.30
N ALA A 87 -25.56 -21.12 -7.51
CA ALA A 87 -25.46 -22.21 -6.53
C ALA A 87 -24.43 -21.90 -5.44
N LYS A 88 -24.93 -21.85 -4.20
CA LYS A 88 -24.17 -21.91 -2.95
C LYS A 88 -23.08 -23.00 -3.00
N LYS A 89 -21.85 -22.67 -2.57
CA LYS A 89 -21.00 -23.64 -1.88
C LYS A 89 -20.31 -23.00 -0.69
N VAL A 90 -20.68 -23.57 0.45
CA VAL A 90 -20.22 -23.36 1.81
C VAL A 90 -18.84 -24.02 1.98
N VAL A 91 -18.21 -23.77 3.13
CA VAL A 91 -17.01 -24.40 3.74
C VAL A 91 -15.66 -23.89 3.21
N THR A 92 -14.69 -23.41 4.00
CA THR A 92 -14.41 -23.51 5.45
C THR A 92 -13.52 -22.31 5.84
N GLN A 93 -13.90 -21.51 6.84
CA GLN A 93 -12.98 -20.56 7.47
C GLN A 93 -12.26 -21.27 8.61
N THR A 94 -10.98 -21.57 8.41
CA THR A 94 -10.06 -21.86 9.53
C THR A 94 -9.36 -20.54 9.84
N GLN A 95 -9.82 -19.85 10.88
CA GLN A 95 -9.14 -18.67 11.43
C GLN A 95 -8.00 -19.18 12.31
N GLU A 96 -6.79 -19.23 11.75
CA GLU A 96 -5.56 -19.28 12.55
C GLU A 96 -5.30 -17.87 13.10
N ALA A 97 -5.23 -17.75 14.42
CA ALA A 97 -4.84 -16.52 15.10
C ALA A 97 -3.40 -16.14 14.71
N PRO A 98 -3.08 -14.85 14.46
CA PRO A 98 -1.71 -14.45 14.13
C PRO A 98 -0.79 -14.72 15.34
N SER A 99 0.20 -15.59 15.15
CA SER A 99 1.10 -16.10 16.19
C SER A 99 2.40 -15.32 16.35
N ARG A 100 2.51 -14.10 15.80
CA ARG A 100 3.60 -13.16 16.07
C ARG A 100 3.08 -11.72 16.07
N SER A 101 3.56 -10.92 17.02
CA SER A 101 3.44 -9.46 16.95
C SER A 101 4.24 -8.98 15.73
N GLU A 102 3.54 -8.59 14.68
CA GLU A 102 4.16 -8.13 13.42
C GLU A 102 4.99 -6.86 13.70
N ARG A 103 6.24 -6.81 13.18
CA ARG A 103 7.17 -5.69 13.40
C ARG A 103 7.04 -4.65 12.29
N VAL A 104 6.79 -3.41 12.68
CA VAL A 104 6.57 -2.26 11.79
C VAL A 104 7.77 -1.31 11.80
N LEU A 105 8.25 -0.90 10.63
CA LEU A 105 9.14 0.26 10.52
C LEU A 105 8.29 1.49 10.15
N LEU A 106 8.13 2.42 11.08
CA LEU A 106 7.45 3.70 10.85
C LEU A 106 8.48 4.74 10.38
N VAL A 107 8.27 5.34 9.21
CA VAL A 107 9.17 6.33 8.60
C VAL A 107 8.41 7.64 8.41
N GLU A 108 8.74 8.63 9.23
CA GLU A 108 8.00 9.89 9.34
C GLU A 108 8.93 10.97 9.91
N ASP A 109 8.99 12.15 9.29
CA ASP A 109 9.90 13.23 9.69
C ASP A 109 9.29 14.19 10.72
N ASN A 110 7.98 14.22 10.87
CA ASN A 110 7.30 15.09 11.81
C ASN A 110 7.04 14.38 13.15
N ILE A 111 7.64 14.89 14.23
CA ILE A 111 7.49 14.34 15.60
C ILE A 111 6.02 14.20 16.04
N VAL A 112 5.14 15.10 15.62
CA VAL A 112 3.70 15.00 15.96
C VAL A 112 3.07 13.81 15.24
N ASN A 113 3.36 13.62 13.95
CA ASN A 113 2.86 12.50 13.18
C ASN A 113 3.46 11.17 13.68
N GLN A 114 4.75 11.15 14.01
CA GLN A 114 5.39 10.00 14.66
C GLN A 114 4.63 9.60 15.92
N LYS A 115 4.29 10.57 16.78
CA LYS A 115 3.57 10.31 18.04
C LYS A 115 2.14 9.81 17.82
N VAL A 116 1.43 10.33 16.82
CA VAL A 116 0.08 9.87 16.48
C VAL A 116 0.14 8.43 15.96
N ALA A 117 1.00 8.16 14.99
CA ALA A 117 1.17 6.83 14.41
C ALA A 117 1.66 5.81 15.45
N SER A 118 2.59 6.20 16.33
CA SER A 118 3.12 5.33 17.39
C SER A 118 2.03 4.90 18.38
N VAL A 119 1.12 5.82 18.76
CA VAL A 119 -0.03 5.50 19.63
C VAL A 119 -1.01 4.54 18.93
N LEU A 120 -1.23 4.70 17.62
CA LEU A 120 -2.10 3.81 16.86
C LEU A 120 -1.50 2.41 16.74
N LEU A 121 -0.20 2.30 16.42
CA LEU A 121 0.52 1.03 16.34
C LEU A 121 0.51 0.30 17.68
N GLN A 122 0.77 1.03 18.78
CA GLN A 122 0.73 0.47 20.12
C GLN A 122 -0.67 -0.04 20.51
N LYS A 123 -1.73 0.73 20.20
CA LYS A 123 -3.11 0.31 20.48
C LYS A 123 -3.55 -0.89 19.65
N ALA A 124 -2.97 -1.06 18.46
CA ALA A 124 -3.22 -2.20 17.59
C ALA A 124 -2.39 -3.45 17.96
N GLY A 125 -1.49 -3.35 18.94
CA GLY A 125 -0.68 -4.48 19.41
C GLY A 125 0.55 -4.79 18.55
N PHE A 126 0.97 -3.86 17.70
CA PHE A 126 2.16 -4.02 16.87
C PHE A 126 3.43 -3.58 17.60
N GLU A 127 4.53 -4.29 17.33
CA GLU A 127 5.86 -3.80 17.63
C GLU A 127 6.30 -2.83 16.53
N TYR A 128 7.01 -1.76 16.88
CA TYR A 128 7.48 -0.82 15.88
C TYR A 128 8.80 -0.15 16.25
N GLU A 129 9.54 0.26 15.22
CA GLU A 129 10.68 1.17 15.29
C GLU A 129 10.42 2.39 14.41
N ILE A 130 11.08 3.52 14.72
CA ILE A 130 10.87 4.80 14.04
C ILE A 130 12.15 5.21 13.28
N ALA A 131 11.98 5.61 12.03
CA ALA A 131 12.98 6.30 11.23
C ALA A 131 12.51 7.73 10.94
N GLU A 132 13.36 8.72 11.17
CA GLU A 132 13.00 10.15 11.05
C GLU A 132 13.12 10.70 9.62
N ASN A 133 13.60 9.88 8.67
CA ASN A 133 13.64 10.20 7.24
C ASN A 133 13.92 8.92 6.42
N GLY A 134 13.89 9.04 5.09
CA GLY A 134 14.12 7.91 4.18
C GLY A 134 15.51 7.28 4.30
N GLN A 135 16.56 8.06 4.56
CA GLN A 135 17.94 7.58 4.66
C GLN A 135 18.10 6.66 5.88
N ILE A 136 17.56 7.10 7.03
CA ILE A 136 17.55 6.28 8.26
C ILE A 136 16.74 4.99 8.04
N ALA A 137 15.62 5.07 7.31
CA ALA A 137 14.82 3.88 7.00
C ALA A 137 15.59 2.85 6.17
N VAL A 138 16.32 3.30 5.15
CA VAL A 138 17.20 2.42 4.35
C VAL A 138 18.26 1.77 5.24
N GLU A 139 18.94 2.54 6.10
CA GLU A 139 19.97 2.02 7.01
C GLU A 139 19.41 0.99 8.02
N MET A 140 18.25 1.29 8.61
CA MET A 140 17.57 0.38 9.54
C MET A 140 17.18 -0.91 8.85
N PHE A 141 16.64 -0.84 7.63
CA PHE A 141 16.24 -2.01 6.86
C PHE A 141 17.43 -2.84 6.36
N GLN A 142 18.53 -2.19 5.98
CA GLN A 142 19.79 -2.88 5.63
C GLN A 142 20.37 -3.64 6.81
N ARG A 143 20.29 -3.06 8.02
CA ARG A 143 20.75 -3.68 9.26
C ARG A 143 19.84 -4.84 9.70
N ASP A 144 18.54 -4.64 9.60
CA ASP A 144 17.51 -5.59 10.02
C ASP A 144 16.35 -5.62 9.01
N ASN A 145 16.30 -6.68 8.20
CA ASN A 145 15.25 -6.90 7.21
C ASN A 145 14.10 -7.78 7.77
N SER A 146 13.97 -7.87 9.11
CA SER A 146 12.90 -8.64 9.77
C SER A 146 11.57 -7.89 9.88
N PHE A 147 11.50 -6.63 9.44
CA PHE A 147 10.24 -5.87 9.42
C PHE A 147 9.22 -6.51 8.49
N ASP A 148 8.00 -6.71 8.98
CA ASP A 148 6.89 -7.27 8.22
C ASP A 148 6.20 -6.22 7.34
N ILE A 149 6.26 -4.96 7.77
CA ILE A 149 5.67 -3.82 7.06
C ILE A 149 6.47 -2.54 7.34
N ILE A 150 6.55 -1.67 6.33
CA ILE A 150 7.08 -0.31 6.45
C ILE A 150 5.93 0.66 6.20
N LEU A 151 5.67 1.56 7.15
CA LEU A 151 4.75 2.69 6.99
C LEU A 151 5.59 3.93 6.69
N MET A 152 5.50 4.47 5.48
CA MET A 152 6.44 5.50 5.03
C MET A 152 5.73 6.75 4.51
N ASP A 153 6.07 7.91 5.08
CA ASP A 153 5.70 9.19 4.51
C ASP A 153 6.40 9.37 3.15
N CYS A 154 5.69 9.97 2.20
CA CYS A 154 6.21 10.29 0.88
C CYS A 154 7.11 11.53 0.92
N MET A 155 6.76 12.52 1.74
CA MET A 155 7.43 13.83 1.76
C MET A 155 8.29 13.94 3.02
N MET A 156 9.60 13.81 2.88
CA MET A 156 10.54 13.97 4.00
C MET A 156 11.80 14.71 3.53
N PRO A 157 12.51 15.44 4.40
CA PRO A 157 13.83 15.97 4.09
C PRO A 157 14.85 14.84 3.93
N VAL A 158 16.02 15.19 3.38
CA VAL A 158 17.17 14.29 3.15
C VAL A 158 16.92 13.25 2.06
N MET A 159 15.97 12.35 2.28
CA MET A 159 15.56 11.32 1.33
C MET A 159 14.05 11.15 1.44
N ASP A 160 13.37 11.37 0.32
CA ASP A 160 11.92 11.21 0.26
C ASP A 160 11.51 9.73 0.27
N GLY A 161 10.24 9.45 0.56
CA GLY A 161 9.73 8.08 0.65
C GLY A 161 9.83 7.30 -0.67
N PHE A 162 9.82 7.99 -1.82
CA PHE A 162 9.97 7.36 -3.13
C PHE A 162 11.40 6.89 -3.36
N GLN A 163 12.39 7.71 -3.02
CA GLN A 163 13.80 7.36 -3.05
C GLN A 163 14.08 6.19 -2.11
N ALA A 164 13.63 6.28 -0.85
CA ALA A 164 13.79 5.22 0.13
C ALA A 164 13.14 3.89 -0.33
N THR A 165 11.93 3.96 -0.91
CA THR A 165 11.27 2.77 -1.48
C THR A 165 12.10 2.14 -2.59
N LYS A 166 12.67 2.95 -3.49
CA LYS A 166 13.51 2.44 -4.60
C LYS A 166 14.74 1.71 -4.09
N GLU A 167 15.32 2.15 -2.97
CA GLU A 167 16.48 1.52 -2.36
C GLU A 167 16.11 0.25 -1.57
N ILE A 168 15.00 0.27 -0.83
CA ILE A 168 14.55 -0.86 0.00
C ILE A 168 14.03 -2.03 -0.85
N ARG A 169 13.31 -1.75 -1.95
CA ARG A 169 12.66 -2.80 -2.77
C ARG A 169 13.58 -3.90 -3.33
N PRO A 170 14.78 -3.63 -3.85
CA PRO A 170 15.69 -4.70 -4.24
C PRO A 170 16.16 -5.55 -3.05
N MET A 171 16.22 -4.98 -1.84
CA MET A 171 16.68 -5.64 -0.60
C MET A 171 15.57 -6.47 0.05
N SER A 172 14.29 -6.19 -0.24
CA SER A 172 13.15 -6.87 0.39
C SER A 172 12.96 -8.34 -0.04
N LYS A 173 13.73 -8.82 -1.02
CA LYS A 173 13.71 -10.22 -1.47
C LYS A 173 14.70 -11.06 -0.65
N MET A 174 14.34 -11.37 0.60
CA MET A 174 15.03 -12.42 1.37
C MET A 174 14.16 -13.01 2.49
N LYS A 175 12.84 -13.14 2.30
CA LYS A 175 12.05 -14.13 3.06
C LYS A 175 12.14 -15.47 2.33
N ALA A 176 13.26 -16.17 2.50
CA ALA A 176 13.32 -17.60 2.23
C ALA A 176 12.62 -18.29 3.42
N THR A 177 11.38 -18.71 3.20
CA THR A 177 10.73 -19.73 4.01
C THR A 177 10.78 -21.03 3.22
#